data_AF-A0A956RIV0-F1
#
_entry.id   AF-A0A956RIV0-F1
#
_cell.length_a   1.000
_cell.length_b   1.000
_cell.length_c   1.000
_cell.angle_alpha   90.00
_cell.angle_beta   90.00
_cell.angle_gamma   90.00
#
_symmetry.space_group_name_H-M   'P 1'
#
loop_
_entity.id
_entity.type
_entity.pdbx_description
1 polymer ?
#
loop_
_entity_poly.entity_id
_entity_poly.type
_entity_poly.pdbx_seq_one_letter_code
_entity_poly.pdbx_strand_id
1 'polypeptide(L)'
;TYARVKQAGSWTSSTAAGGRYQAYEPPEELVALARRAQSLFELDFTCVDVVETADGPKVFEVSAFGGFRGLKVACGIDAAARYVDHVIAQLSSGVSTAGPGGGARSRADQRPPKKELQARA
;
A
#
# COMPACT_ATOMS: atom_id res chain seq x y z
N THR A 1 -0.59 9.26 -5.79
CA THR A 1 -0.45 8.48 -4.52
C THR A 1 0.46 9.27 -3.57
N TYR A 2 1.14 8.66 -2.59
CA TYR A 2 2.08 9.34 -1.72
C TYR A 2 3.40 8.57 -1.58
N ALA A 3 4.46 9.29 -1.22
CA ALA A 3 5.74 8.73 -0.82
C ALA A 3 6.01 9.05 0.65
N ARG A 4 6.72 8.15 1.35
CA ARG A 4 7.35 8.45 2.64
C ARG A 4 8.73 9.04 2.39
N VAL A 5 8.94 10.29 2.80
CA VAL A 5 10.23 10.98 2.65
C VAL A 5 10.90 11.08 4.00
N LYS A 6 12.17 10.63 4.07
CA LYS A 6 12.97 10.68 5.29
C LYS A 6 13.34 12.12 5.67
N GLN A 7 13.52 12.36 6.96
CA GLN A 7 14.16 13.58 7.44
C GLN A 7 15.67 13.56 7.12
N ALA A 8 16.28 14.73 6.97
CA ALA A 8 17.73 14.86 6.82
C ALA A 8 18.44 14.18 8.00
N GLY A 9 19.48 13.39 7.70
CA GLY A 9 20.22 12.61 8.69
C GLY A 9 19.56 11.29 9.11
N SER A 10 18.30 11.03 8.73
CA SER A 10 17.66 9.74 9.01
C SER A 10 18.02 8.67 7.96
N TRP A 11 18.17 7.43 8.43
CA TRP A 11 18.36 6.26 7.56
C TRP A 11 17.02 5.68 7.08
N THR A 12 15.90 6.05 7.71
CA THR A 12 14.57 5.48 7.45
C THR A 12 13.55 6.57 7.10
N SER A 13 12.58 6.22 6.25
CA SER A 13 11.42 7.06 5.93
C SER A 13 10.25 6.88 6.90
N SER A 14 10.41 6.10 7.98
CA SER A 14 9.36 5.89 8.97
C SER A 14 8.92 7.21 9.62
N THR A 15 7.62 7.38 9.79
CA THR A 15 7.05 8.55 10.48
C THR A 15 7.45 8.61 11.95
N ALA A 16 7.77 7.47 12.58
CA ALA A 16 8.28 7.44 13.96
C ALA A 16 9.66 8.09 14.09
N ALA A 17 10.42 8.16 12.99
CA ALA A 17 11.76 8.76 12.92
C ALA A 17 11.74 10.13 12.21
N GLY A 18 10.60 10.83 12.22
CA GLY A 18 10.46 12.15 11.58
C GLY A 18 10.22 12.10 10.06
N GLY A 19 10.01 10.92 9.47
CA GLY A 19 9.58 10.79 8.09
C GLY A 19 8.21 11.47 7.86
N ARG A 20 8.01 12.02 6.67
CA ARG A 20 6.78 12.73 6.29
C ARG A 20 6.12 12.10 5.07
N TYR A 21 4.80 12.20 5.02
CA TYR A 21 4.03 11.87 3.83
C TYR A 21 4.07 13.03 2.85
N GLN A 22 4.36 12.75 1.58
CA GLN A 22 4.36 13.74 0.52
C GLN A 22 3.57 13.20 -0.68
N ALA A 23 2.74 14.04 -1.29
CA ALA A 23 2.04 13.70 -2.53
C ALA A 23 3.08 13.31 -3.59
N TYR A 24 2.82 12.22 -4.29
CA TYR A 24 3.73 11.70 -5.28
C TYR A 24 2.97 11.00 -6.41
N GLU A 25 3.34 11.34 -7.63
CA GLU A 25 2.80 10.76 -8.85
C GLU A 25 3.87 9.84 -9.47
N PRO A 26 3.79 8.51 -9.22
CA PRO A 26 4.74 7.55 -9.75
C PRO A 26 4.61 7.38 -11.26
N PRO A 27 5.68 6.90 -11.92
CA PRO A 27 5.56 6.42 -13.29
C PRO A 27 4.65 5.18 -13.35
N GLU A 28 4.02 4.98 -14.51
CA GLU A 28 3.04 3.92 -14.73
C GLU A 28 3.60 2.51 -14.45
N GLU A 29 4.87 2.28 -14.77
CA GLU A 29 5.56 1.00 -14.51
C GLU A 29 5.53 0.59 -13.03
N LEU A 30 5.58 1.59 -12.14
CA LEU A 30 5.67 1.40 -10.70
C LEU A 30 4.27 1.17 -10.13
N VAL A 31 3.25 1.82 -10.69
CA VAL A 31 1.83 1.52 -10.43
C VAL A 31 1.48 0.10 -10.90
N ALA A 32 1.91 -0.28 -12.10
CA ALA A 32 1.67 -1.61 -12.65
C ALA A 32 2.34 -2.70 -11.82
N LEU A 33 3.57 -2.46 -11.34
CA LEU A 33 4.25 -3.35 -10.41
C LEU A 33 3.47 -3.54 -9.11
N ALA A 34 2.99 -2.45 -8.50
CA ALA A 34 2.20 -2.51 -7.28
C ALA A 34 0.88 -3.27 -7.48
N ARG A 35 0.17 -3.03 -8.60
CA ARG A 35 -1.06 -3.76 -8.96
C ARG A 35 -0.82 -5.26 -9.11
N ARG A 36 0.26 -5.67 -9.80
CA ARG A 36 0.61 -7.10 -9.93
C ARG A 36 0.92 -7.77 -8.60
N ALA A 37 1.53 -7.05 -7.65
CA ALA A 37 1.80 -7.59 -6.33
C ALA A 37 0.51 -7.70 -5.50
N GLN A 38 -0.36 -6.68 -5.56
CA GLN A 38 -1.67 -6.69 -4.91
C GLN A 38 -2.55 -7.83 -5.43
N SER A 39 -2.57 -8.10 -6.73
CA SER A 39 -3.44 -9.12 -7.34
C SER A 39 -3.13 -10.56 -6.92
N LEU A 40 -2.02 -10.80 -6.21
CA LEU A 40 -1.72 -12.10 -5.62
C LEU A 40 -2.56 -12.39 -4.36
N PHE A 41 -3.26 -11.37 -3.85
CA PHE A 41 -4.04 -11.44 -2.63
C PHE A 41 -5.47 -11.02 -2.89
N GLU A 42 -6.38 -11.65 -2.16
CA GLU A 42 -7.83 -11.45 -2.30
C GLU A 42 -8.32 -10.45 -1.27
N LEU A 43 -7.81 -9.23 -1.36
CA LEU A 43 -8.05 -8.19 -0.36
C LEU A 43 -8.84 -7.05 -0.98
N ASP A 44 -9.96 -6.68 -0.36
CA ASP A 44 -10.74 -5.50 -0.73
C ASP A 44 -9.96 -4.20 -0.53
N PHE A 45 -9.01 -4.21 0.42
CA PHE A 45 -8.08 -3.11 0.67
C PHE A 45 -6.69 -3.63 1.01
N THR A 46 -5.68 -3.04 0.39
CA THR A 46 -4.28 -3.29 0.72
C THR A 46 -3.42 -2.08 0.40
N CYS A 47 -2.28 -1.99 1.07
CA CYS A 47 -1.22 -1.06 0.73
C CYS A 47 -0.01 -1.83 0.23
N VAL A 48 0.55 -1.39 -0.89
CA VAL A 48 1.79 -1.93 -1.43
C VAL A 48 2.91 -0.94 -1.15
N ASP A 49 4.05 -1.46 -0.71
CA ASP A 49 5.26 -0.68 -0.47
C ASP A 49 6.23 -0.94 -1.62
N VAL A 50 6.51 0.07 -2.44
CA VAL A 50 7.48 -0.03 -3.54
C VAL A 50 8.64 0.92 -3.31
N VAL A 51 9.84 0.41 -3.59
CA VAL A 51 11.09 1.16 -3.52
C VAL A 51 11.78 1.26 -4.86
N GLU A 52 12.09 2.50 -5.26
CA GLU A 52 12.96 2.79 -6.39
C GLU A 52 14.42 2.53 -6.01
N THR A 53 15.08 1.67 -6.78
CA THR A 53 16.51 1.33 -6.65
C THR A 53 17.22 1.55 -8.00
N ALA A 54 18.54 1.46 -8.02
CA ALA A 54 19.34 1.57 -9.25
C ALA A 54 19.02 0.44 -10.26
N ASP A 55 18.59 -0.73 -9.78
CA ASP A 55 18.26 -1.92 -10.59
C ASP A 55 16.74 -2.02 -10.88
N GLY A 56 16.05 -0.88 -10.84
CA GLY A 56 14.61 -0.77 -11.04
C GLY A 56 13.75 -0.97 -9.77
N PRO A 57 12.44 -0.70 -9.86
CA PRO A 57 11.56 -0.72 -8.70
C PRO A 57 11.39 -2.12 -8.12
N LYS A 58 11.33 -2.21 -6.78
CA LYS A 58 11.14 -3.46 -6.04
C LYS A 58 9.95 -3.33 -5.08
N VAL A 59 9.14 -4.38 -4.98
CA VAL A 59 8.07 -4.48 -3.97
C VAL A 59 8.67 -4.99 -2.68
N PHE A 60 8.36 -4.33 -1.57
CA PHE A 60 8.86 -4.69 -0.25
C PHE A 60 7.78 -5.35 0.61
N GLU A 61 6.56 -4.83 0.53
CA GLU A 61 5.45 -5.27 1.39
C GLU A 61 4.13 -5.18 0.62
N VAL A 62 3.23 -6.10 0.90
CA VAL A 62 1.81 -6.01 0.59
C VAL A 62 1.08 -6.22 1.91
N SER A 63 0.52 -5.17 2.47
CA SER A 63 -0.06 -5.17 3.82
C SER A 63 -1.57 -5.26 3.75
N ALA A 64 -2.16 -6.28 4.38
CA ALA A 64 -3.61 -6.36 4.56
C ALA A 64 -4.16 -5.24 5.46
N PHE A 65 -3.33 -4.74 6.39
CA PHE A 65 -3.68 -3.66 7.32
C PHE A 65 -2.82 -2.42 7.08
N GLY A 66 -2.75 -1.99 5.82
CA GLY A 66 -2.08 -0.76 5.46
C GLY A 66 -2.73 0.48 6.10
N GLY A 67 -1.94 1.47 6.46
CA GLY A 67 -2.44 2.68 7.13
C GLY A 67 -3.09 3.68 6.18
N PHE A 68 -4.22 4.28 6.60
CA PHE A 68 -4.91 5.33 5.83
C PHE A 68 -4.28 6.73 5.98
N ARG A 69 -3.42 6.93 6.98
CA ARG A 69 -2.92 8.26 7.37
C ARG A 69 -2.16 8.95 6.24
N GLY A 70 -1.36 8.21 5.47
CA GLY A 70 -0.58 8.78 4.36
C GLY A 70 -1.49 9.36 3.27
N LEU A 71 -2.51 8.61 2.84
CA LEU A 71 -3.49 9.09 1.85
C LEU A 71 -4.26 10.32 2.34
N LYS A 72 -4.63 10.35 3.63
CA LYS A 72 -5.34 11.48 4.22
C LYS A 72 -4.47 12.74 4.26
N VAL A 73 -3.25 12.62 4.76
CA VAL A 73 -2.34 13.77 4.96
C VAL A 73 -1.75 14.27 3.65
N ALA A 74 -1.26 13.38 2.78
CA ALA A 74 -0.58 13.77 1.56
C ALA A 74 -1.54 14.07 0.40
N CYS A 75 -2.69 13.41 0.34
CA CYS A 75 -3.58 13.48 -0.81
C CYS A 75 -4.98 14.03 -0.49
N GLY A 76 -5.29 14.30 0.78
CA GLY A 76 -6.65 14.70 1.19
C GLY A 76 -7.70 13.59 0.98
N ILE A 77 -7.27 12.34 0.78
CA ILE A 77 -8.15 11.21 0.50
C ILE A 77 -8.52 10.55 1.82
N ASP A 78 -9.79 10.66 2.21
CA ASP A 78 -10.34 9.81 3.27
C ASP A 78 -10.60 8.40 2.73
N ALA A 79 -9.57 7.55 2.80
CA ALA A 79 -9.63 6.17 2.35
C ALA A 79 -10.38 5.28 3.35
N ALA A 80 -10.38 5.64 4.64
CA ALA A 80 -11.13 4.90 5.66
C ALA A 80 -12.64 5.02 5.42
N ALA A 81 -13.14 6.23 5.18
CA ALA A 81 -14.54 6.46 4.83
C ALA A 81 -14.96 5.69 3.57
N ARG A 82 -14.15 5.78 2.50
CA ARG A 82 -14.40 5.04 1.25
C ARG A 82 -14.41 3.53 1.45
N TYR A 83 -13.53 3.01 2.30
CA TYR A 83 -13.50 1.58 2.58
C TYR A 83 -14.74 1.13 3.36
N VAL A 84 -15.20 1.94 4.33
CA VAL A 84 -16.48 1.70 5.03
C VAL A 84 -17.65 1.70 4.05
N ASP A 85 -17.74 2.69 3.16
CA ASP A 85 -18.79 2.78 2.14
C ASP A 85 -18.82 1.53 1.26
N HIS A 86 -17.64 1.07 0.82
CA HIS A 86 -17.49 -0.15 0.04
C HIS A 86 -17.99 -1.40 0.78
N VAL A 87 -17.60 -1.58 2.05
CA VAL A 87 -18.03 -2.72 2.87
C VAL A 87 -19.54 -2.68 3.11
N ILE A 88 -20.11 -1.52 3.43
CA ILE A 88 -21.56 -1.36 3.62
C ILE A 88 -22.31 -1.70 2.32
N ALA A 89 -21.82 -1.25 1.17
CA ALA A 89 -22.42 -1.57 -0.12
C ALA A 89 -22.40 -3.09 -0.40
N GLN A 90 -21.26 -3.76 -0.15
CA GLN A 90 -21.16 -5.22 -0.31
C GLN A 90 -22.17 -5.95 0.59
N LEU A 91 -22.20 -5.63 1.89
CA LEU A 91 -23.11 -6.27 2.85
C LEU A 91 -24.59 -6.00 2.53
N SER A 92 -24.93 -4.80 2.09
CA SER A 92 -26.31 -4.41 1.77
C SER A 92 -26.81 -5.05 0.46
N SER A 93 -25.90 -5.38 -0.46
CA SER A 93 -26.23 -5.98 -1.75
C SER A 93 -26.51 -7.49 -1.68
N GLY A 94 -26.34 -8.13 -0.52
CA GLY A 94 -26.55 -9.57 -0.34
C GLY A 94 -25.60 -10.47 -1.14
N VAL A 95 -24.59 -9.90 -1.79
CA VAL A 95 -23.59 -10.65 -2.55
C VAL A 95 -22.58 -11.25 -1.57
N SER A 96 -22.62 -12.56 -1.39
CA SER A 96 -21.54 -13.31 -0.76
C SER A 96 -20.35 -13.37 -1.72
N THR A 97 -19.41 -12.46 -1.59
CA THR A 97 -18.10 -12.58 -2.26
C THR A 97 -17.23 -13.53 -1.44
N ALA A 98 -17.35 -14.83 -1.72
CA ALA A 98 -16.22 -15.72 -1.47
C ALA A 98 -15.08 -15.25 -2.39
N GLY A 99 -13.96 -14.80 -1.81
CA GLY A 99 -12.76 -14.44 -2.58
C GLY A 99 -12.32 -15.59 -3.50
N PRO A 100 -11.92 -15.32 -4.75
CA PRO A 100 -11.49 -16.36 -5.70
C PRO A 100 -10.11 -17.01 -5.44
N GLY A 101 -9.86 -17.69 -4.32
CA GLY A 101 -8.66 -18.52 -4.15
C GLY A 101 -7.92 -18.50 -2.81
N GLY A 102 -8.37 -19.35 -1.89
CA GLY A 102 -7.59 -19.75 -0.71
C GLY A 102 -6.35 -20.60 -1.04
N GLY A 103 -5.19 -20.18 -0.54
CA GLY A 103 -3.94 -20.95 -0.62
C GLY A 103 -2.81 -20.35 0.21
N ALA A 104 -2.82 -20.57 1.52
CA ALA A 104 -1.78 -20.12 2.45
C ALA A 104 -0.40 -20.74 2.18
N ARG A 105 0.69 -19.94 2.14
CA ARG A 105 2.06 -20.40 2.45
C ARG A 105 2.88 -19.34 3.19
N SER A 106 3.49 -19.80 4.29
CA SER A 106 4.38 -19.08 5.20
C SER A 106 5.82 -19.03 4.67
N ARG A 107 6.55 -17.93 4.92
CA ARG A 107 7.91 -17.96 5.51
C ARG A 107 8.47 -16.56 5.83
N ALA A 108 9.38 -16.58 6.79
CA ALA A 108 9.85 -15.50 7.65
C ALA A 108 10.91 -14.56 7.05
N ASP A 109 10.93 -13.35 7.64
CA ASP A 109 12.04 -12.50 8.07
C ASP A 109 13.32 -12.34 7.21
N GLN A 110 13.50 -11.12 6.66
CA GLN A 110 14.76 -10.38 6.49
C GLN A 110 14.46 -9.00 5.83
N ARG A 111 14.65 -7.87 6.55
CA ARG A 111 14.21 -6.52 6.10
C ARG A 111 15.39 -5.54 5.88
N PRO A 112 15.81 -5.26 4.62
CA PRO A 112 16.58 -4.06 4.24
C PRO A 112 15.73 -2.76 4.24
N PRO A 113 16.31 -1.55 4.10
CA PRO A 113 15.58 -0.28 4.29
C PRO A 113 14.60 0.02 3.14
N LYS A 114 13.41 0.56 3.47
CA LYS A 114 12.23 0.65 2.58
C LYS A 114 11.93 2.06 2.05
N LYS A 115 11.36 2.13 0.84
CA LYS A 115 10.50 3.24 0.35
C LYS A 115 9.10 2.67 0.04
N GLU A 116 8.05 3.50 0.11
CA GLU A 116 6.63 3.10 0.11
C GLU A 116 5.87 3.72 -1.08
N LEU A 117 5.01 2.96 -1.77
CA LEU A 117 4.17 3.50 -2.84
C LEU A 117 2.90 2.69 -3.12
N GLN A 118 1.73 3.27 -2.84
CA GLN A 118 0.44 2.59 -2.96
C GLN A 118 -0.21 2.79 -4.35
N ALA A 119 -0.67 1.71 -4.98
CA ALA A 119 -1.54 1.76 -6.15
C ALA A 119 -2.99 1.45 -5.76
N ARG A 120 -3.95 2.18 -6.36
CA ARG A 120 -5.40 1.97 -6.20
C ARG A 120 -5.87 0.74 -6.99
N ALA A 121 -6.89 0.03 -6.49
CA ALA A 121 -7.84 -0.70 -7.31
C ALA A 121 -8.68 0.30 -8.12
#